data_AF-A0A2V9SWY4-F1
#
_entry.id   AF-A0A2V9SWY4-F1
#
_cell.length_a   1.000
_cell.length_b   1.000
_cell.length_c   1.000
_cell.angle_alpha   90.00
_cell.angle_beta   90.00
_cell.angle_gamma   90.00
#
_symmetry.space_group_name_H-M   'P 1'
#
loop_
_entity.id
_entity.type
_entity.pdbx_description
1 polymer ?
#
loop_
_entity_poly.entity_id
_entity_poly.type
_entity_poly.pdbx_seq_one_letter_code
_entity_poly.pdbx_strand_id
1 'polypeptide(L)'
;MLGALLVHGYHPWAEDAEIYLPGVEKTLHPELFPHTSEFFAPYARLSLFHQLIAIFVRGTHLPLAVALFIWQVASIFLLLLACWRLSGKCFNDPAARWASVALVAALLTLPVAGTSLYILDQYVNPRNLAAFAAVFAVVEVLEEKFVRAGLWLIFAASVHPLMAAFAFSYCFLLVCEKKLALGANWLAGLLPIEFSFQQPSHAYHEAAQYHAFHYILRWQWYEWLGIVGPMPILWWFARLARARESRDLERMCRALIIYDLAYFAAALIISIPARFESLARIQPLRSLHLLYILLVVFSGGFLGEYILKNRIWRWLVLFIPLCAGMFVAQRLLFPQTAHIEWPDAASKNPWAQAFFWVKQNTPTDAFFALDPLHMRIRGEDTQGFRAIAERSMLADAIKDSGAVSMFPPLAEEWYAQVQAQSGWKNFRLGDLRRLRTQYGVSWVVLQQPGVAGLDCPYKNAAVLACRLN
;
A
#
# COMPACT_ATOMS: atom_id res chain seq x y z
N MET A 1 15.93 13.37 3.76
CA MET A 1 14.47 13.62 3.62
C MET A 1 14.12 14.23 2.28
N LEU A 2 14.51 15.48 1.97
CA LEU A 2 14.17 16.13 0.69
C LEU A 2 14.58 15.33 -0.55
N GLY A 3 15.81 14.81 -0.59
CA GLY A 3 16.25 13.93 -1.69
C GLY A 3 15.44 12.64 -1.82
N ALA A 4 14.91 12.10 -0.71
CA ALA A 4 14.05 10.92 -0.74
C ALA A 4 12.72 11.24 -1.42
N LEU A 5 12.09 12.37 -1.08
CA LEU A 5 10.85 12.83 -1.71
C LEU A 5 11.02 13.05 -3.22
N LEU A 6 12.15 13.62 -3.64
CA LEU A 6 12.44 13.85 -5.06
C LEU A 6 12.56 12.55 -5.87
N VAL A 7 13.12 11.48 -5.30
CA VAL A 7 13.21 10.17 -5.97
C VAL A 7 11.88 9.43 -5.89
N HIS A 8 11.23 9.46 -4.72
CA HIS A 8 10.01 8.72 -4.40
C HIS A 8 8.78 9.22 -5.16
N GLY A 9 8.66 10.55 -5.33
CA GLY A 9 7.44 11.17 -5.87
C GLY A 9 6.32 11.30 -4.82
N TYR A 10 5.21 11.90 -5.23
CA TYR A 10 4.01 12.05 -4.41
C TYR A 10 2.74 12.11 -5.27
N HIS A 11 1.84 11.16 -5.03
CA HIS A 11 0.62 10.93 -5.81
C HIS A 11 -0.59 10.71 -4.90
N PRO A 12 -1.13 11.76 -4.24
CA PRO A 12 -2.06 11.65 -3.11
C PRO A 12 -3.32 10.82 -3.37
N TRP A 13 -3.76 10.78 -4.62
CA TRP A 13 -5.02 10.18 -5.02
C TRP A 13 -4.87 8.85 -5.74
N ALA A 14 -3.64 8.36 -5.90
CA ALA A 14 -3.38 7.15 -6.66
C ALA A 14 -3.67 5.87 -5.85
N GLU A 15 -3.97 4.80 -6.56
CA GLU A 15 -4.02 3.44 -6.03
C GLU A 15 -4.99 3.28 -4.83
N ASP A 16 -4.51 2.81 -3.68
CA ASP A 16 -5.36 2.49 -2.52
C ASP A 16 -5.88 3.76 -1.83
N ALA A 17 -5.47 4.95 -2.26
CA ALA A 17 -6.10 6.20 -1.85
C ALA A 17 -7.61 6.19 -2.14
N GLU A 18 -8.05 5.50 -3.21
CA GLU A 18 -9.46 5.27 -3.53
C GLU A 18 -10.24 4.54 -2.43
N ILE A 19 -9.55 3.77 -1.59
CA ILE A 19 -10.15 3.03 -0.49
C ILE A 19 -10.01 3.81 0.83
N TYR A 20 -8.85 4.41 1.08
CA TYR A 20 -8.56 5.03 2.37
C TYR A 20 -9.08 6.46 2.51
N LEU A 21 -9.02 7.27 1.45
CA LEU A 21 -9.40 8.69 1.52
C LEU A 21 -10.91 8.91 1.61
N PRO A 22 -11.79 8.16 0.92
CA PRO A 22 -13.23 8.31 1.11
C PRO A 22 -13.68 8.11 2.57
N GLY A 23 -12.96 7.27 3.34
CA GLY A 23 -13.19 7.14 4.77
C GLY A 23 -12.84 8.41 5.56
N VAL A 24 -11.75 9.10 5.21
CA VAL A 24 -11.36 10.40 5.80
C VAL A 24 -12.37 11.47 5.43
N GLU A 25 -12.70 11.57 4.14
CA GLU A 25 -13.61 12.56 3.57
C GLU A 25 -15.01 12.41 4.17
N LYS A 26 -15.55 11.18 4.25
CA LYS A 26 -16.84 10.92 4.91
C LYS A 26 -16.84 11.21 6.41
N THR A 27 -15.67 11.10 7.06
CA THR A 27 -15.54 11.49 8.47
C THR A 27 -15.59 13.02 8.62
N LEU A 28 -14.98 13.75 7.70
CA LEU A 28 -14.99 15.22 7.67
C LEU A 28 -16.36 15.77 7.26
N HIS A 29 -16.98 15.14 6.26
CA HIS A 29 -18.21 15.51 5.57
C HIS A 29 -19.16 14.30 5.50
N PRO A 30 -20.02 14.07 6.51
CA PRO A 30 -20.88 12.90 6.60
C PRO A 30 -21.87 12.71 5.43
N GLU A 31 -22.18 13.79 4.72
CA GLU A 31 -23.03 13.82 3.53
C GLU A 31 -22.40 13.14 2.31
N LEU A 32 -21.08 12.93 2.30
CA LEU A 32 -20.38 12.31 1.17
C LEU A 32 -20.67 10.80 1.08
N PHE A 33 -20.71 10.32 -0.16
CA PHE A 33 -20.90 8.92 -0.52
C PHE A 33 -22.19 8.30 0.05
N PRO A 34 -23.39 8.80 -0.31
CA PRO A 34 -24.65 8.21 0.10
C PRO A 34 -24.89 6.80 -0.49
N HIS A 35 -24.21 6.46 -1.59
CA HIS A 35 -24.26 5.13 -2.21
C HIS A 35 -22.89 4.46 -2.13
N THR A 36 -22.85 3.12 -2.16
CA THR A 36 -21.62 2.33 -2.36
C THR A 36 -20.54 2.49 -1.28
N SER A 37 -20.88 3.03 -0.12
CA SER A 37 -19.90 3.25 0.96
C SER A 37 -19.41 1.96 1.61
N GLU A 38 -20.13 0.86 1.43
CA GLU A 38 -19.78 -0.49 1.85
C GLU A 38 -18.45 -0.99 1.29
N PHE A 39 -17.97 -0.46 0.15
CA PHE A 39 -16.68 -0.85 -0.43
C PHE A 39 -15.46 -0.24 0.27
N PHE A 40 -15.62 0.84 1.04
CA PHE A 40 -14.51 1.46 1.78
C PHE A 40 -14.76 1.56 3.30
N ALA A 41 -16.01 1.61 3.75
CA ALA A 41 -16.36 1.78 5.15
C ALA A 41 -15.81 0.67 6.08
N PRO A 42 -15.77 -0.62 5.69
CA PRO A 42 -15.16 -1.66 6.51
C PRO A 42 -13.67 -1.41 6.78
N TYR A 43 -12.91 -0.94 5.79
CA TYR A 43 -11.51 -0.55 5.97
C TYR A 43 -11.35 0.62 6.93
N ALA A 44 -12.24 1.63 6.84
CA ALA A 44 -12.26 2.74 7.77
C ALA A 44 -12.56 2.26 9.20
N ARG A 45 -13.56 1.40 9.41
CA ARG A 45 -13.94 0.94 10.76
C ARG A 45 -12.86 0.12 11.47
N LEU A 46 -12.02 -0.60 10.72
CA LEU A 46 -10.95 -1.43 11.28
C LEU A 46 -9.64 -0.66 11.52
N SER A 47 -9.61 0.65 11.27
CA SER A 47 -8.41 1.48 11.35
C SER A 47 -8.71 2.83 11.98
N LEU A 48 -7.85 3.32 12.87
CA LEU A 48 -7.91 4.71 13.35
C LEU A 48 -7.37 5.71 12.33
N PHE A 49 -6.83 5.27 11.19
CA PHE A 49 -6.23 6.16 10.19
C PHE A 49 -7.16 7.30 9.78
N HIS A 50 -8.41 6.98 9.42
CA HIS A 50 -9.34 8.01 8.96
C HIS A 50 -9.65 9.05 10.03
N GLN A 51 -9.76 8.62 11.30
CA GLN A 51 -9.99 9.51 12.44
C GLN A 51 -8.76 10.36 12.74
N LEU A 52 -7.56 9.78 12.68
CA LEU A 52 -6.31 10.51 12.91
C LEU A 52 -6.12 11.65 11.92
N ILE A 53 -6.33 11.39 10.62
CA ILE A 53 -6.24 12.41 9.59
C ILE A 53 -7.36 13.46 9.77
N ALA A 54 -8.60 13.03 10.02
CA ALA A 54 -9.72 13.95 10.20
C ALA A 54 -9.56 14.86 11.44
N ILE A 55 -9.08 14.31 12.57
CA ILE A 55 -8.76 15.09 13.78
C ILE A 55 -7.66 16.09 13.49
N PHE A 56 -6.62 15.68 12.75
CA PHE A 56 -5.54 16.59 12.35
C PHE A 56 -6.05 17.73 11.48
N VAL A 57 -6.89 17.45 10.47
CA VAL A 57 -7.50 18.47 9.61
C VAL A 57 -8.38 19.42 10.42
N ARG A 58 -9.26 18.90 11.29
CA ARG A 58 -10.13 19.72 12.14
C ARG A 58 -9.35 20.59 13.13
N GLY A 59 -8.27 20.06 13.71
CA GLY A 59 -7.47 20.76 14.70
C GLY A 59 -6.51 21.79 14.12
N THR A 60 -6.03 21.58 12.90
CA THR A 60 -5.11 22.52 12.22
C THR A 60 -5.81 23.49 11.27
N HIS A 61 -7.05 23.18 10.87
CA HIS A 61 -7.81 23.89 9.84
C HIS A 61 -7.12 23.94 8.47
N LEU A 62 -6.15 23.05 8.22
CA LEU A 62 -5.48 22.94 6.93
C LEU A 62 -6.36 22.20 5.91
N PRO A 63 -6.29 22.53 4.61
CA PRO A 63 -6.93 21.75 3.56
C PRO A 63 -6.47 20.29 3.60
N LEU A 64 -7.38 19.34 3.29
CA LEU A 64 -7.08 17.91 3.34
C LEU A 64 -5.83 17.55 2.51
N ALA A 65 -5.69 18.08 1.30
CA ALA A 65 -4.52 17.83 0.45
C ALA A 65 -3.20 18.24 1.11
N VAL A 66 -3.18 19.36 1.84
CA VAL A 66 -1.99 19.82 2.60
C VAL A 66 -1.72 18.90 3.78
N ALA A 67 -2.77 18.49 4.50
CA ALA A 67 -2.63 17.53 5.59
C ALA A 67 -2.06 16.18 5.12
N LEU A 68 -2.56 15.65 4.00
CA LEU A 68 -2.04 14.40 3.41
C LEU A 68 -0.56 14.53 3.03
N PHE A 69 -0.15 15.67 2.47
CA PHE A 69 1.24 15.92 2.13
C PHE A 69 2.15 15.99 3.37
N ILE A 70 1.71 16.67 4.43
CA ILE A 70 2.42 16.72 5.72
C ILE A 70 2.58 15.31 6.30
N TRP A 71 1.52 14.51 6.33
CA TRP A 71 1.57 13.14 6.83
C TRP A 71 2.47 12.24 5.97
N GLN A 72 2.51 12.44 4.65
CA GLN A 72 3.43 11.72 3.78
C GLN A 72 4.89 12.06 4.12
N VAL A 73 5.23 13.35 4.21
CA VAL A 73 6.59 13.80 4.56
C VAL A 73 6.97 13.33 5.96
N ALA A 74 6.04 13.41 6.92
CA ALA A 74 6.24 12.93 8.28
C ALA A 74 6.47 11.42 8.34
N SER A 75 5.73 10.63 7.57
CA SER A 75 5.91 9.17 7.54
C SER A 75 7.26 8.77 6.93
N ILE A 76 7.69 9.42 5.83
CA ILE A 76 9.04 9.27 5.28
C ILE A 76 10.10 9.59 6.34
N PHE A 77 9.97 10.75 6.99
CA PHE A 77 10.92 11.19 8.01
C PHE A 77 11.01 10.19 9.18
N LEU A 78 9.86 9.78 9.72
CA LEU A 78 9.79 8.86 10.86
C LEU A 78 10.33 7.47 10.51
N LEU A 79 10.07 6.97 9.30
CA LEU A 79 10.66 5.71 8.84
C LEU A 79 12.18 5.82 8.75
N LEU A 80 12.70 6.87 8.12
CA LEU A 80 14.15 7.10 8.03
C LEU A 80 14.81 7.31 9.40
N LEU A 81 14.11 7.95 10.34
CA LEU A 81 14.55 8.11 11.73
C LEU A 81 14.58 6.77 12.47
N ALA A 82 13.58 5.92 12.27
CA ALA A 82 13.55 4.57 12.83
C ALA A 82 14.70 3.73 12.27
N CYS A 83 14.94 3.79 10.95
CA CYS A 83 16.08 3.16 10.28
C CYS A 83 17.43 3.69 10.78
N TRP A 84 17.54 5.00 11.06
CA TRP A 84 18.74 5.60 11.65
C TRP A 84 19.03 5.03 13.04
N ARG A 85 18.02 4.98 13.92
CA ARG A 85 18.17 4.39 15.27
C ARG A 85 18.51 2.91 15.21
N LEU A 86 17.86 2.15 14.33
CA LEU A 86 18.13 0.72 14.15
C LEU A 86 19.54 0.49 13.61
N SER A 87 19.93 1.21 12.55
CA SER A 87 21.28 1.15 12.01
C SER A 87 22.30 1.51 13.08
N GLY A 88 21.97 2.42 13.99
CA GLY A 88 22.83 2.74 15.11
C GLY A 88 23.06 1.64 16.14
N LYS A 89 22.16 0.66 16.26
CA LYS A 89 22.39 -0.57 17.04
C LYS A 89 23.21 -1.58 16.27
N CYS A 90 23.10 -1.57 14.96
CA CYS A 90 23.80 -2.50 14.10
C CYS A 90 25.25 -2.04 13.88
N PHE A 91 25.50 -0.78 13.56
CA PHE A 91 26.79 -0.31 13.07
C PHE A 91 27.34 0.83 13.94
N ASN A 92 28.62 0.69 14.32
CA ASN A 92 29.36 1.73 15.05
C ASN A 92 29.93 2.80 14.12
N ASP A 93 30.24 2.44 12.87
CA ASP A 93 30.77 3.35 11.86
C ASP A 93 29.69 4.37 11.42
N PRO A 94 29.95 5.69 11.51
CA PRO A 94 29.07 6.71 10.98
C PRO A 94 28.77 6.55 9.49
N ALA A 95 29.73 6.11 8.67
CA ALA A 95 29.51 5.93 7.24
C ALA A 95 28.51 4.80 6.95
N ALA A 96 28.61 3.69 7.69
CA ALA A 96 27.62 2.61 7.66
C ALA A 96 26.21 3.08 8.04
N ARG A 97 26.09 3.88 9.10
CA ARG A 97 24.79 4.44 9.52
C ARG A 97 24.14 5.31 8.45
N TRP A 98 24.91 6.21 7.85
CA TRP A 98 24.43 7.04 6.76
C TRP A 98 24.09 6.23 5.51
N ALA A 99 24.87 5.20 5.20
CA ALA A 99 24.65 4.35 4.03
C ALA A 99 23.37 3.51 4.19
N SER A 100 23.07 2.99 5.38
CA SER A 100 21.78 2.35 5.69
C SER A 100 20.60 3.26 5.36
N VAL A 101 20.60 4.49 5.88
CA VAL A 101 19.48 5.42 5.73
C VAL A 101 19.39 5.98 4.32
N ALA A 102 20.53 6.25 3.68
CA ALA A 102 20.58 6.68 2.28
C ALA A 102 20.05 5.59 1.34
N LEU A 103 20.33 4.32 1.61
CA LEU A 103 19.82 3.21 0.80
C LEU A 103 18.32 3.03 0.95
N VAL A 104 17.78 3.08 2.18
CA VAL A 104 16.32 3.09 2.39
C VAL A 104 15.68 4.29 1.68
N ALA A 105 16.26 5.49 1.82
CA ALA A 105 15.77 6.70 1.19
C ALA A 105 15.75 6.61 -0.36
N ALA A 106 16.76 5.98 -0.96
CA ALA A 106 16.84 5.78 -2.40
C ALA A 106 15.87 4.71 -2.91
N LEU A 107 15.49 3.75 -2.07
CA LEU A 107 14.71 2.56 -2.42
C LEU A 107 13.31 2.53 -1.80
N LEU A 108 12.76 3.68 -1.38
CA LEU A 108 11.42 3.74 -0.79
C LEU A 108 10.35 3.12 -1.71
N THR A 109 10.49 3.29 -3.03
CA THR A 109 9.57 2.74 -4.04
C THR A 109 10.03 1.38 -4.60
N LEU A 110 10.94 0.68 -3.91
CA LEU A 110 11.33 -0.68 -4.28
C LEU A 110 10.14 -1.63 -4.08
N PRO A 111 9.71 -2.37 -5.13
CA PRO A 111 8.69 -3.40 -4.99
C PRO A 111 9.17 -4.52 -4.04
N VAL A 112 8.29 -4.95 -3.14
CA VAL A 112 8.54 -6.06 -2.23
C VAL A 112 8.07 -7.35 -2.90
N ALA A 113 8.98 -7.97 -3.66
CA ALA A 113 8.71 -9.20 -4.42
C ALA A 113 7.40 -9.09 -5.25
N GLY A 114 6.56 -10.12 -5.22
CA GLY A 114 5.24 -10.12 -5.86
C GLY A 114 4.09 -9.68 -4.95
N THR A 115 4.35 -8.97 -3.85
CA THR A 115 3.29 -8.63 -2.86
C THR A 115 2.40 -7.45 -3.26
N SER A 116 2.72 -6.77 -4.36
CA SER A 116 2.13 -5.49 -4.77
C SER A 116 2.32 -4.36 -3.75
N LEU A 117 3.32 -4.47 -2.86
CA LEU A 117 3.69 -3.42 -1.92
C LEU A 117 5.03 -2.78 -2.32
N TYR A 118 5.16 -1.49 -2.03
CA TYR A 118 6.47 -0.82 -1.96
C TYR A 118 6.99 -0.81 -0.51
N ILE A 119 8.27 -0.50 -0.32
CA ILE A 119 8.79 -0.20 1.03
C ILE A 119 7.98 0.93 1.68
N LEU A 120 7.68 1.97 0.92
CA LEU A 120 6.75 3.03 1.26
C LEU A 120 5.99 3.46 0.00
N ASP A 121 4.67 3.66 0.11
CA ASP A 121 3.84 4.05 -1.02
C ASP A 121 3.92 5.57 -1.28
N GLN A 122 3.68 5.96 -2.55
CA GLN A 122 3.72 7.34 -3.07
C GLN A 122 2.60 8.25 -2.53
N TYR A 123 1.73 7.72 -1.68
CA TYR A 123 0.62 8.39 -1.02
C TYR A 123 0.53 7.94 0.42
N VAL A 124 -0.07 8.77 1.26
CA VAL A 124 -0.24 8.42 2.66
C VAL A 124 -1.36 7.38 2.82
N ASN A 125 -1.05 6.31 3.54
CA ASN A 125 -2.00 5.27 3.86
C ASN A 125 -1.65 4.66 5.24
N PRO A 126 -2.49 3.76 5.79
CA PRO A 126 -2.22 3.18 7.10
C PRO A 126 -0.94 2.32 7.15
N ARG A 127 -0.49 1.74 6.02
CA ARG A 127 0.76 0.96 5.97
C ARG A 127 1.98 1.82 6.23
N ASN A 128 2.01 3.04 5.68
CA ASN A 128 3.12 3.98 5.90
C ASN A 128 3.31 4.29 7.40
N LEU A 129 2.20 4.41 8.14
CA LEU A 129 2.24 4.66 9.59
C LEU A 129 2.66 3.41 10.38
N ALA A 130 2.12 2.25 10.00
CA ALA A 130 2.52 0.98 10.62
C ALA A 130 4.00 0.63 10.37
N ALA A 131 4.56 0.99 9.21
CA ALA A 131 5.93 0.69 8.83
C ALA A 131 6.96 1.32 9.78
N PHE A 132 6.89 2.64 10.02
CA PHE A 132 7.83 3.28 10.94
C PHE A 132 7.66 2.79 12.37
N ALA A 133 6.41 2.53 12.80
CA ALA A 133 6.10 2.03 14.13
C ALA A 133 6.66 0.62 14.34
N ALA A 134 6.58 -0.25 13.33
CA ALA A 134 7.17 -1.57 13.35
C ALA A 134 8.70 -1.52 13.53
N VAL A 135 9.39 -0.65 12.79
CA VAL A 135 10.85 -0.50 12.93
C VAL A 135 11.23 0.07 14.30
N PHE A 136 10.49 1.06 14.82
CA PHE A 136 10.71 1.54 16.19
C PHE A 136 10.47 0.44 17.23
N ALA A 137 9.43 -0.38 17.08
CA ALA A 137 9.16 -1.49 17.98
C ALA A 137 10.35 -2.47 18.02
N VAL A 138 10.93 -2.81 16.86
CA VAL A 138 12.14 -3.64 16.77
C VAL A 138 13.30 -2.99 17.54
N VAL A 139 13.54 -1.69 17.33
CA VAL A 139 14.59 -0.95 18.07
C VAL A 139 14.37 -1.02 19.58
N GLU A 140 13.16 -0.77 20.06
CA GLU A 140 12.86 -0.78 21.49
C GLU A 140 12.95 -2.20 22.09
N VAL A 141 12.66 -3.27 21.32
CA VAL A 141 12.90 -4.66 21.74
C VAL A 141 14.39 -4.96 21.89
N LEU A 142 15.24 -4.48 20.96
CA LEU A 142 16.69 -4.61 21.07
C LEU A 142 17.24 -3.87 22.29
N GLU A 143 16.64 -2.73 22.65
CA GLU A 143 16.96 -1.96 23.85
C GLU A 143 16.32 -2.51 25.14
N GLU A 144 15.61 -3.64 25.07
CA GLU A 144 14.85 -4.24 26.19
C GLU A 144 13.76 -3.33 26.79
N LYS A 145 13.35 -2.29 26.07
CA LYS A 145 12.30 -1.35 26.47
C LYS A 145 10.93 -1.87 26.04
N PHE A 146 10.53 -3.03 26.57
CA PHE A 146 9.34 -3.76 26.13
C PHE A 146 8.03 -2.95 26.23
N VAL A 147 7.91 -2.05 27.20
CA VAL A 147 6.74 -1.16 27.31
C VAL A 147 6.65 -0.22 26.11
N ARG A 148 7.77 0.38 25.70
CA ARG A 148 7.81 1.29 24.54
C ARG A 148 7.58 0.52 23.23
N ALA A 149 8.15 -0.67 23.12
CA ALA A 149 7.86 -1.57 21.99
C ALA A 149 6.36 -1.91 21.92
N GLY A 150 5.74 -2.23 23.05
CA GLY A 150 4.30 -2.47 23.16
C GLY A 150 3.46 -1.28 22.70
N LEU A 151 3.82 -0.05 23.10
CA LEU A 151 3.13 1.17 22.65
C LEU A 151 3.22 1.36 21.13
N TRP A 152 4.40 1.13 20.52
CA TRP A 152 4.55 1.20 19.07
C TRP A 152 3.74 0.12 18.35
N LEU A 153 3.69 -1.11 18.88
CA LEU A 153 2.88 -2.20 18.32
C LEU A 153 1.37 -1.93 18.47
N ILE A 154 0.93 -1.34 19.58
CA ILE A 154 -0.46 -0.91 19.78
C ILE A 154 -0.82 0.19 18.77
N PHE A 155 0.05 1.18 18.57
CA PHE A 155 -0.16 2.20 17.55
C PHE A 155 -0.21 1.59 16.14
N ALA A 156 0.73 0.69 15.80
CA ALA A 156 0.71 0.00 14.52
C ALA A 156 -0.58 -0.81 14.33
N ALA A 157 -1.04 -1.51 15.38
CA ALA A 157 -2.26 -2.32 15.34
C ALA A 157 -3.53 -1.47 15.20
N SER A 158 -3.56 -0.29 15.81
CA SER A 158 -4.70 0.61 15.72
C SER A 158 -4.84 1.26 14.34
N VAL A 159 -3.74 1.46 13.61
CA VAL A 159 -3.79 1.99 12.23
C VAL A 159 -3.85 0.88 11.18
N HIS A 160 -3.14 -0.23 11.36
CA HIS A 160 -3.14 -1.34 10.40
C HIS A 160 -2.91 -2.69 11.09
N PRO A 161 -3.98 -3.39 11.53
CA PRO A 161 -3.90 -4.63 12.30
C PRO A 161 -3.01 -5.72 11.67
N LEU A 162 -3.16 -5.94 10.36
CA LEU A 162 -2.43 -6.97 9.64
C LEU A 162 -0.90 -6.73 9.62
N MET A 163 -0.45 -5.51 9.29
CA MET A 163 0.98 -5.17 9.31
C MET A 163 1.56 -5.23 10.73
N ALA A 164 0.76 -4.87 11.74
CA ALA A 164 1.17 -4.96 13.13
C ALA A 164 1.37 -6.40 13.59
N ALA A 165 0.56 -7.36 13.11
CA ALA A 165 0.74 -8.78 13.41
C ALA A 165 2.11 -9.30 12.95
N PHE A 166 2.55 -8.89 11.75
CA PHE A 166 3.87 -9.22 11.20
C PHE A 166 5.03 -8.59 12.01
N ALA A 167 4.85 -7.35 12.49
CA ALA A 167 5.82 -6.70 13.35
C ALA A 167 5.89 -7.34 14.75
N PHE A 168 4.73 -7.69 15.31
CA PHE A 168 4.61 -8.37 16.59
C PHE A 168 5.28 -9.74 16.54
N SER A 169 5.01 -10.56 15.51
CA SER A 169 5.59 -11.90 15.40
C SER A 169 7.12 -11.86 15.27
N TYR A 170 7.68 -10.89 14.56
CA TYR A 170 9.13 -10.71 14.49
C TYR A 170 9.73 -10.23 15.83
N CYS A 171 9.10 -9.25 16.48
CA CYS A 171 9.51 -8.79 17.82
C CYS A 171 9.46 -9.92 18.85
N PHE A 172 8.41 -10.73 18.80
CA PHE A 172 8.24 -11.91 19.64
C PHE A 172 9.35 -12.92 19.38
N LEU A 173 9.62 -13.27 18.12
CA LEU A 173 10.69 -14.18 17.72
C LEU A 173 12.06 -13.71 18.23
N LEU A 174 12.34 -12.41 18.15
CA LEU A 174 13.56 -11.83 18.71
C LEU A 174 13.64 -12.08 20.22
N VAL A 175 12.59 -11.79 21.00
CA VAL A 175 12.58 -12.01 22.45
C VAL A 175 12.76 -13.49 22.80
N CYS A 176 12.08 -14.34 22.04
CA CYS A 176 12.12 -15.78 22.11
C CYS A 176 13.54 -16.33 21.92
N GLU A 177 14.23 -16.00 20.83
CA GLU A 177 15.62 -16.45 20.59
C GLU A 177 16.59 -16.03 21.71
N LYS A 178 16.31 -14.94 22.42
CA LYS A 178 17.15 -14.45 23.52
C LYS A 178 16.90 -15.20 24.83
N LYS A 179 15.63 -15.51 25.14
CA LYS A 179 15.21 -16.02 26.46
C LYS A 179 14.96 -17.52 26.50
N LEU A 180 14.56 -18.14 25.40
CA LEU A 180 14.43 -19.57 25.25
C LEU A 180 15.35 -20.03 24.10
N ALA A 181 16.18 -21.04 24.34
CA ALA A 181 16.76 -21.82 23.25
C ALA A 181 15.62 -22.57 22.52
N LEU A 182 14.91 -21.87 21.64
CA LEU A 182 13.74 -22.42 20.96
C LEU A 182 14.18 -23.39 19.86
N GLY A 183 13.87 -24.67 20.11
CA GLY A 183 13.66 -25.67 19.07
C GLY A 183 12.36 -25.41 18.29
N ALA A 184 12.27 -25.98 17.10
CA ALA A 184 11.38 -25.62 16.00
C ALA A 184 9.85 -25.82 16.17
N ASN A 185 9.28 -25.85 17.39
CA ASN A 185 7.87 -26.20 17.63
C ASN A 185 7.03 -25.09 18.27
N TRP A 186 6.87 -23.93 17.63
CA TRP A 186 6.02 -22.83 18.17
C TRP A 186 4.92 -22.33 17.23
N LEU A 187 4.51 -23.12 16.23
CA LEU A 187 3.49 -22.75 15.22
C LEU A 187 2.04 -22.51 15.72
N ALA A 188 1.78 -22.36 17.02
CA ALA A 188 0.43 -22.22 17.56
C ALA A 188 0.26 -20.91 18.34
N GLY A 189 -0.05 -19.84 17.62
CA GLY A 189 -0.45 -18.56 18.19
C GLY A 189 -1.33 -17.79 17.22
N LEU A 190 -2.53 -18.30 16.94
CA LEU A 190 -3.49 -17.64 16.06
C LEU A 190 -4.46 -16.79 16.89
N LEU A 191 -4.53 -15.52 16.52
CA LEU A 191 -5.60 -14.57 16.82
C LEU A 191 -6.96 -15.16 16.43
N PRO A 192 -8.08 -14.69 17.01
CA PRO A 192 -9.41 -15.15 16.66
C PRO A 192 -9.78 -14.62 15.28
N ILE A 193 -9.37 -15.33 14.24
CA ILE A 193 -9.86 -15.16 12.88
C ILE A 193 -10.86 -16.29 12.67
N GLU A 194 -12.13 -15.96 12.43
CA GLU A 194 -13.09 -16.97 12.01
C GLU A 194 -12.60 -17.61 10.70
N PHE A 195 -12.16 -18.86 10.78
CA PHE A 195 -11.78 -19.62 9.60
C PHE A 195 -13.04 -20.11 8.91
N SER A 196 -13.49 -19.37 7.88
CA SER A 196 -14.52 -19.91 6.99
C SER A 196 -13.87 -20.82 5.96
N PHE A 197 -14.00 -22.12 6.20
CA PHE A 197 -13.60 -23.18 5.28
C PHE A 197 -14.65 -23.46 4.20
N GLN A 198 -15.71 -22.64 4.13
CA GLN A 198 -16.71 -22.75 3.08
C GLN A 198 -16.11 -22.37 1.74
N GLN A 199 -16.50 -23.08 0.68
CA GLN A 199 -16.10 -22.70 -0.67
C GLN A 199 -16.61 -21.29 -0.96
N PRO A 200 -15.74 -20.39 -1.43
CA PRO A 200 -16.16 -19.05 -1.81
C PRO A 200 -17.19 -19.07 -2.93
N SER A 201 -18.05 -18.05 -2.99
CA SER A 201 -19.00 -17.92 -4.09
C SER A 201 -18.29 -17.63 -5.41
N HIS A 202 -18.98 -17.87 -6.53
CA HIS A 202 -18.46 -17.53 -7.86
C HIS A 202 -18.08 -16.05 -7.96
N ALA A 203 -18.90 -15.16 -7.39
CA ALA A 203 -18.62 -13.73 -7.35
C ALA A 203 -17.32 -13.40 -6.60
N TYR A 204 -17.03 -14.09 -5.49
CA TYR A 204 -15.78 -13.91 -4.76
C TYR A 204 -14.58 -14.39 -5.57
N HIS A 205 -14.70 -15.54 -6.24
CA HIS A 205 -13.65 -16.07 -7.09
C HIS A 205 -13.27 -15.09 -8.21
N GLU A 206 -14.27 -14.48 -8.86
CA GLU A 206 -14.06 -13.46 -9.89
C GLU A 206 -13.35 -12.22 -9.34
N ALA A 207 -13.66 -11.77 -8.12
CA ALA A 207 -12.92 -10.69 -7.47
C ALA A 207 -11.47 -11.09 -7.15
N ALA A 208 -11.25 -12.32 -6.66
CA ALA A 208 -9.93 -12.83 -6.29
C ALA A 208 -8.96 -12.87 -7.49
N GLN A 209 -9.46 -13.01 -8.72
CA GLN A 209 -8.63 -12.97 -9.92
C GLN A 209 -7.91 -11.63 -10.13
N TYR A 210 -8.48 -10.52 -9.66
CA TYR A 210 -7.84 -9.19 -9.72
C TYR A 210 -6.71 -9.03 -8.70
N HIS A 211 -6.63 -9.91 -7.70
CA HIS A 211 -5.64 -9.89 -6.60
C HIS A 211 -4.75 -11.13 -6.64
N ALA A 212 -4.31 -11.49 -7.86
CA ALA A 212 -3.45 -12.66 -8.11
C ALA A 212 -2.18 -12.69 -7.23
N PHE A 213 -1.69 -11.54 -6.78
CA PHE A 213 -0.54 -11.41 -5.89
C PHE A 213 -0.73 -12.04 -4.50
N HIS A 214 -1.98 -12.32 -4.07
CA HIS A 214 -2.24 -13.11 -2.86
C HIS A 214 -1.82 -14.59 -3.01
N TYR A 215 -1.72 -15.08 -4.25
CA TYR A 215 -1.47 -16.49 -4.56
C TYR A 215 -0.05 -16.66 -5.12
N ILE A 216 0.82 -17.30 -4.33
CA ILE A 216 2.24 -17.44 -4.67
C ILE A 216 2.48 -18.19 -5.99
N LEU A 217 1.57 -19.10 -6.36
CA LEU A 217 1.67 -19.84 -7.63
C LEU A 217 1.41 -18.95 -8.86
N ARG A 218 0.82 -17.78 -8.68
CA ARG A 218 0.61 -16.79 -9.76
C ARG A 218 1.75 -15.76 -9.86
N TRP A 219 2.73 -15.84 -8.96
CA TRP A 219 3.90 -14.96 -9.00
C TRP A 219 4.81 -15.30 -10.19
N GLN A 220 5.39 -14.26 -10.78
CA GLN A 220 6.39 -14.36 -11.82
C GLN A 220 7.71 -14.94 -11.26
N TRP A 221 8.55 -15.52 -12.13
CA TRP A 221 9.80 -16.17 -11.71
C TRP A 221 10.73 -15.23 -10.92
N TYR A 222 10.75 -13.92 -11.24
CA TYR A 222 11.56 -12.94 -10.54
C TYR A 222 10.97 -12.55 -9.17
N GLU A 223 9.66 -12.70 -8.98
CA GLU A 223 8.99 -12.49 -7.70
C GLU A 223 9.30 -13.64 -6.74
N TRP A 224 9.45 -14.86 -7.27
CA TRP A 224 9.99 -16.01 -6.53
C TRP A 224 11.43 -15.77 -6.05
N LEU A 225 12.28 -15.14 -6.87
CA LEU A 225 13.59 -14.69 -6.40
C LEU A 225 13.47 -13.65 -5.28
N GLY A 226 12.41 -12.86 -5.27
CA GLY A 226 12.14 -11.88 -4.21
C GLY A 226 11.86 -12.49 -2.83
N ILE A 227 11.31 -13.71 -2.76
CA ILE A 227 11.09 -14.41 -1.48
C ILE A 227 12.28 -15.32 -1.12
N VAL A 228 12.92 -15.98 -2.09
CA VAL A 228 14.04 -16.89 -1.81
C VAL A 228 15.37 -16.15 -1.64
N GLY A 229 15.60 -15.08 -2.41
CA GLY A 229 16.86 -14.33 -2.48
C GLY A 229 17.31 -13.67 -1.17
N PRO A 230 16.42 -13.14 -0.31
CA PRO A 230 16.82 -12.60 0.97
C PRO A 230 17.49 -13.61 1.91
N MET A 231 17.11 -14.89 1.88
CA MET A 231 17.65 -15.91 2.80
C MET A 231 19.19 -16.07 2.73
N PRO A 232 19.81 -16.33 1.56
CA PRO A 232 21.27 -16.43 1.48
C PRO A 232 21.98 -15.10 1.81
N ILE A 233 21.36 -13.95 1.49
CA ILE A 233 21.91 -12.62 1.83
C ILE A 233 21.92 -12.43 3.35
N LEU A 234 20.81 -12.69 4.02
CA LEU A 234 20.68 -12.59 5.48
C LEU A 234 21.62 -13.57 6.19
N TRP A 235 21.78 -14.77 5.66
CA TRP A 235 22.73 -15.73 6.21
C TRP A 235 24.19 -15.27 6.08
N TRP A 236 24.54 -14.67 4.94
CA TRP A 236 25.86 -14.06 4.74
C TRP A 236 26.07 -12.88 5.69
N PHE A 237 25.06 -12.02 5.86
CA PHE A 237 25.07 -10.93 6.83
C PHE A 237 25.22 -11.41 8.27
N ALA A 238 24.56 -12.52 8.65
CA ALA A 238 24.73 -13.13 9.96
C ALA A 238 26.18 -13.58 10.19
N ARG A 239 26.84 -14.15 9.18
CA ARG A 239 28.26 -14.53 9.26
C ARG A 239 29.19 -13.34 9.40
N LEU A 240 28.95 -12.27 8.64
CA LEU A 240 29.69 -11.03 8.76
C LEU A 240 29.48 -10.40 10.15
N ALA A 241 28.25 -10.38 10.63
CA ALA A 241 27.89 -9.88 11.96
C ALA A 241 28.59 -10.65 13.08
N ARG A 242 28.67 -11.98 12.95
CA ARG A 242 29.42 -12.85 13.88
C ARG A 242 30.92 -12.54 13.86
N ALA A 243 31.51 -12.40 12.68
CA ALA A 243 32.94 -12.11 12.54
C ALA A 243 33.36 -10.77 13.18
N ARG A 244 32.44 -9.82 13.27
CA ARG A 244 32.62 -8.53 13.96
C ARG A 244 32.04 -8.49 15.38
N GLU A 245 31.68 -9.64 15.95
CA GLU A 245 31.13 -9.80 17.30
C GLU A 245 29.82 -9.01 17.58
N SER A 246 29.06 -8.68 16.54
CA SER A 246 27.78 -7.97 16.65
C SER A 246 26.63 -8.94 16.86
N ARG A 247 26.40 -9.30 18.13
CA ARG A 247 25.37 -10.28 18.53
C ARG A 247 23.95 -9.90 18.11
N ASP A 248 23.60 -8.61 18.20
CA ASP A 248 22.25 -8.16 17.86
C ASP A 248 21.95 -8.26 16.36
N LEU A 249 22.90 -7.85 15.49
CA LEU A 249 22.71 -7.97 14.06
C LEU A 249 22.67 -9.44 13.62
N GLU A 250 23.54 -10.28 14.18
CA GLU A 250 23.52 -11.71 13.91
C GLU A 250 22.16 -12.34 14.27
N ARG A 251 21.65 -12.03 15.48
CA ARG A 251 20.34 -12.51 15.95
C ARG A 251 19.21 -12.04 15.03
N MET A 252 19.20 -10.76 14.65
CA MET A 252 18.18 -10.25 13.72
C MET A 252 18.21 -10.97 12.38
N CYS A 253 19.39 -11.17 11.78
CA CYS A 253 19.50 -11.89 10.51
C CYS A 253 19.01 -13.33 10.62
N ARG A 254 19.34 -14.04 11.71
CA ARG A 254 18.86 -15.42 11.94
C ARG A 254 17.36 -15.48 12.18
N ALA A 255 16.82 -14.59 13.01
CA ALA A 255 15.40 -14.48 13.26
C ALA A 255 14.63 -14.18 11.97
N LEU A 256 15.16 -13.31 11.08
CA LEU A 256 14.54 -13.03 9.79
C LEU A 256 14.49 -14.24 8.85
N ILE A 257 15.51 -15.10 8.86
CA ILE A 257 15.48 -16.33 8.06
C ILE A 257 14.36 -17.27 8.56
N ILE A 258 14.25 -17.44 9.89
CA ILE A 258 13.17 -18.26 10.48
C ILE A 258 11.80 -17.66 10.18
N TYR A 259 11.69 -16.35 10.32
CA TYR A 259 10.49 -15.57 10.03
C TYR A 259 10.02 -15.77 8.59
N ASP A 260 10.93 -15.61 7.62
CA ASP A 260 10.66 -15.78 6.20
C ASP A 260 10.21 -17.21 5.88
N LEU A 261 10.94 -18.22 6.38
CA LEU A 261 10.58 -19.62 6.20
C LEU A 261 9.19 -19.96 6.77
N ALA A 262 8.85 -19.42 7.95
CA ALA A 262 7.55 -19.64 8.57
C ALA A 262 6.41 -19.05 7.74
N TYR A 263 6.55 -17.80 7.28
CA TYR A 263 5.52 -17.15 6.46
C TYR A 263 5.46 -17.69 5.03
N PHE A 264 6.58 -18.12 4.48
CA PHE A 264 6.61 -18.84 3.21
C PHE A 264 5.84 -20.16 3.31
N ALA A 265 6.09 -20.96 4.35
CA ALA A 265 5.33 -22.18 4.61
C ALA A 265 3.82 -21.90 4.79
N ALA A 266 3.47 -20.87 5.57
CA ALA A 266 2.07 -20.45 5.74
C ALA A 266 1.43 -20.05 4.41
N ALA A 267 2.16 -19.33 3.55
CA ALA A 267 1.69 -18.94 2.22
C ALA A 267 1.44 -20.15 1.33
N LEU A 268 2.32 -21.16 1.32
CA LEU A 268 2.11 -22.39 0.56
C LEU A 268 0.88 -23.16 1.07
N ILE A 269 0.71 -23.26 2.39
CA ILE A 269 -0.42 -23.96 3.01
C ILE A 269 -1.75 -23.27 2.65
N ILE A 270 -1.80 -21.94 2.66
CA ILE A 270 -3.02 -21.17 2.41
C ILE A 270 -3.33 -21.05 0.92
N SER A 271 -2.32 -20.81 0.07
CA SER A 271 -2.55 -20.41 -1.33
C SER A 271 -2.64 -21.57 -2.33
N ILE A 272 -2.13 -22.76 -2.00
CA ILE A 272 -2.17 -23.91 -2.91
C ILE A 272 -3.54 -24.59 -2.93
N PRO A 273 -4.18 -24.90 -1.79
CA PRO A 273 -5.46 -25.60 -1.79
C PRO A 273 -6.61 -24.66 -2.16
N ALA A 274 -7.37 -24.95 -3.22
CA ALA A 274 -8.53 -24.15 -3.64
C ALA A 274 -9.57 -23.93 -2.53
N ARG A 275 -9.71 -24.89 -1.61
CA ARG A 275 -10.60 -24.79 -0.44
C ARG A 275 -10.24 -23.66 0.55
N PHE A 276 -9.03 -23.11 0.48
CA PHE A 276 -8.54 -22.06 1.36
C PHE A 276 -8.47 -20.70 0.65
N GLU A 277 -9.11 -20.56 -0.51
CA GLU A 277 -9.12 -19.32 -1.28
C GLU A 277 -9.62 -18.11 -0.44
N SER A 278 -10.60 -18.32 0.45
CA SER A 278 -11.09 -17.30 1.40
C SER A 278 -10.06 -16.88 2.47
N LEU A 279 -9.09 -17.74 2.77
CA LEU A 279 -8.01 -17.47 3.72
C LEU A 279 -6.90 -16.61 3.11
N ALA A 280 -6.95 -16.34 1.80
CA ALA A 280 -6.05 -15.40 1.13
C ALA A 280 -6.04 -14.02 1.80
N ARG A 281 -7.13 -13.61 2.46
CA ARG A 281 -7.25 -12.37 3.25
C ARG A 281 -6.21 -12.24 4.39
N ILE A 282 -5.60 -13.32 4.84
CA ILE A 282 -4.53 -13.31 5.85
C ILE A 282 -3.22 -12.78 5.24
N GLN A 283 -3.04 -12.90 3.92
CA GLN A 283 -1.93 -12.36 3.14
C GLN A 283 -0.54 -12.57 3.79
N PRO A 284 -0.16 -13.83 4.13
CA PRO A 284 1.09 -14.13 4.86
C PRO A 284 2.34 -13.57 4.18
N LEU A 285 2.32 -13.41 2.85
CA LEU A 285 3.42 -12.86 2.07
C LEU A 285 3.68 -11.36 2.32
N ARG A 286 2.73 -10.61 2.90
CA ARG A 286 2.97 -9.22 3.31
C ARG A 286 3.98 -9.10 4.46
N SER A 287 4.32 -10.20 5.14
CA SER A 287 5.43 -10.28 6.10
C SER A 287 6.77 -9.84 5.46
N LEU A 288 6.94 -10.04 4.15
CA LEU A 288 8.12 -9.64 3.39
C LEU A 288 8.38 -8.15 3.45
N HIS A 289 7.37 -7.32 3.71
CA HIS A 289 7.52 -5.87 3.80
C HIS A 289 8.49 -5.45 4.91
N LEU A 290 8.28 -5.96 6.13
CA LEU A 290 9.20 -5.72 7.25
C LEU A 290 10.57 -6.32 6.97
N LEU A 291 10.61 -7.53 6.38
CA LEU A 291 11.86 -8.18 6.02
C LEU A 291 12.69 -7.33 5.04
N TYR A 292 12.06 -6.77 4.00
CA TYR A 292 12.72 -5.94 2.99
C TYR A 292 13.24 -4.63 3.59
N ILE A 293 12.47 -3.97 4.46
CA ILE A 293 12.93 -2.78 5.18
C ILE A 293 14.23 -3.09 5.94
N LEU A 294 14.24 -4.17 6.73
CA LEU A 294 15.39 -4.55 7.53
C LEU A 294 16.57 -5.00 6.65
N LEU A 295 16.29 -5.76 5.58
CA LEU A 295 17.29 -6.19 4.60
C LEU A 295 18.01 -5.00 3.96
N VAL A 296 17.26 -3.96 3.56
CA VAL A 296 17.83 -2.75 2.95
C VAL A 296 18.64 -1.96 3.98
N VAL A 297 18.16 -1.84 5.23
CA VAL A 297 18.93 -1.22 6.32
C VAL A 297 20.28 -1.91 6.52
N PHE A 298 20.29 -3.26 6.59
CA PHE A 298 21.52 -4.04 6.80
C PHE A 298 22.45 -3.97 5.59
N SER A 299 21.89 -4.07 4.38
CA SER A 299 22.64 -3.96 3.13
C SER A 299 23.36 -2.62 3.03
N GLY A 300 22.64 -1.51 3.29
CA GLY A 300 23.25 -0.18 3.28
C GLY A 300 24.35 -0.03 4.34
N GLY A 301 24.17 -0.63 5.52
CA GLY A 301 25.19 -0.58 6.58
C GLY A 301 26.47 -1.30 6.19
N PHE A 302 26.38 -2.53 5.67
CA PHE A 302 27.54 -3.26 5.19
C PHE A 302 28.19 -2.62 3.96
N LEU A 303 27.40 -2.03 3.06
CA LEU A 303 27.92 -1.24 1.94
C LEU A 303 28.72 -0.05 2.46
N GLY A 304 28.22 0.67 3.46
CA GLY A 304 28.94 1.79 4.08
C GLY A 304 30.27 1.37 4.71
N GLU A 305 30.25 0.31 5.53
CA GLU A 305 31.40 -0.20 6.28
C GLU A 305 32.52 -0.74 5.36
N TYR A 306 32.15 -1.55 4.36
CA TYR A 306 33.14 -2.27 3.54
C TYR A 306 33.44 -1.61 2.20
N ILE A 307 32.45 -1.00 1.54
CA ILE A 307 32.58 -0.52 0.17
C ILE A 307 32.72 0.99 0.13
N LEU A 308 31.74 1.75 0.62
CA LEU A 308 31.69 3.20 0.45
C LEU A 308 32.79 3.91 1.25
N LYS A 309 32.89 3.59 2.56
CA LYS A 309 33.83 4.23 3.49
C LYS A 309 33.75 5.77 3.37
N ASN A 310 34.85 6.47 3.62
CA ASN A 310 34.93 7.94 3.52
C ASN A 310 35.22 8.46 2.09
N ARG A 311 34.99 7.66 1.03
CA ARG A 311 35.32 8.06 -0.35
C ARG A 311 34.08 8.50 -1.12
N ILE A 312 33.87 9.81 -1.25
CA ILE A 312 32.68 10.42 -1.89
C ILE A 312 32.36 9.84 -3.26
N TRP A 313 33.36 9.59 -4.12
CA TRP A 313 33.10 9.05 -5.46
C TRP A 313 32.37 7.69 -5.43
N ARG A 314 32.63 6.83 -4.42
CA ARG A 314 31.96 5.53 -4.27
C ARG A 314 30.47 5.72 -3.95
N TRP A 315 30.16 6.74 -3.16
CA TRP A 315 28.78 7.13 -2.87
C TRP A 315 28.08 7.61 -4.14
N LEU A 316 28.72 8.48 -4.92
CA LEU A 316 28.15 8.98 -6.17
C LEU A 316 27.89 7.86 -7.17
N VAL A 317 28.87 6.95 -7.36
CA VAL A 317 28.75 5.82 -8.29
C VAL A 317 27.64 4.85 -7.89
N LEU A 318 27.35 4.68 -6.60
CA LEU A 318 26.22 3.84 -6.15
C LEU A 318 24.88 4.58 -6.24
N PHE A 319 24.78 5.75 -5.62
CA PHE A 319 23.49 6.40 -5.38
C PHE A 319 22.95 7.17 -6.58
N ILE A 320 23.80 7.75 -7.45
CA ILE A 320 23.31 8.45 -8.65
C ILE A 320 22.53 7.49 -9.57
N PRO A 321 23.10 6.36 -10.05
CA PRO A 321 22.35 5.47 -10.93
C PRO A 321 21.16 4.81 -10.24
N LEU A 322 21.27 4.50 -8.94
CA LEU A 322 20.17 3.92 -8.16
C LEU A 322 18.97 4.87 -8.07
N CYS A 323 19.21 6.11 -7.63
CA CYS A 323 18.19 7.14 -7.54
C CYS A 323 17.62 7.50 -8.92
N ALA A 324 18.46 7.58 -9.95
CA ALA A 324 18.01 7.82 -11.32
C ALA A 324 17.12 6.69 -11.84
N GLY A 325 17.48 5.43 -11.60
CA GLY A 325 16.68 4.27 -11.96
C GLY A 325 15.32 4.25 -11.26
N MET A 326 15.30 4.51 -9.95
CA MET A 326 14.05 4.60 -9.18
C MET A 326 13.19 5.78 -9.64
N PHE A 327 13.78 6.95 -9.88
CA PHE A 327 13.07 8.11 -10.41
C PHE A 327 12.45 7.82 -11.79
N VAL A 328 13.21 7.21 -12.71
CA VAL A 328 12.70 6.83 -14.03
C VAL A 328 11.57 5.81 -13.89
N ALA A 329 11.70 4.81 -13.02
CA ALA A 329 10.62 3.85 -12.76
C ALA A 329 9.34 4.54 -12.28
N GLN A 330 9.45 5.52 -11.38
CA GLN A 330 8.29 6.32 -10.93
C GLN A 330 7.68 7.16 -12.06
N ARG A 331 8.51 7.81 -12.88
CA ARG A 331 8.04 8.58 -14.04
C ARG A 331 7.35 7.72 -15.11
N LEU A 332 7.74 6.46 -15.23
CA LEU A 332 7.11 5.49 -16.13
C LEU A 332 5.81 4.91 -15.56
N LEU A 333 5.70 4.82 -14.23
CA LEU A 333 4.49 4.36 -13.55
C LEU A 333 3.36 5.40 -13.64
N PHE A 334 3.68 6.69 -13.49
CA PHE A 334 2.73 7.80 -13.59
C PHE A 334 3.14 8.80 -14.70
N PRO A 335 3.00 8.42 -15.99
CA PRO A 335 3.49 9.21 -17.11
C PRO A 335 2.72 10.51 -17.38
N GLN A 336 1.41 10.54 -17.12
CA GLN A 336 0.53 11.70 -17.36
C GLN A 336 0.41 12.63 -16.16
N THR A 337 0.81 12.17 -14.98
CA THR A 337 0.76 12.93 -13.75
C THR A 337 2.11 13.58 -13.43
N ALA A 338 2.09 14.70 -12.69
CA ALA A 338 3.32 15.33 -12.20
C ALA A 338 3.99 14.42 -11.18
N HIS A 339 5.33 14.38 -11.16
CA HIS A 339 6.08 13.49 -10.25
C HIS A 339 5.81 13.80 -8.76
N ILE A 340 5.54 15.07 -8.48
CA ILE A 340 5.06 15.54 -7.18
C ILE A 340 3.79 16.34 -7.46
N GLU A 341 2.66 15.81 -7.02
CA GLU A 341 1.37 16.48 -7.08
C GLU A 341 1.21 17.38 -5.85
N TRP A 342 1.60 18.65 -6.01
CA TRP A 342 1.50 19.63 -4.93
C TRP A 342 0.02 19.92 -4.59
N PRO A 343 -0.33 20.08 -3.30
CA PRO A 343 -1.71 20.26 -2.85
C PRO A 343 -2.54 21.33 -3.60
N ASP A 344 -1.92 22.45 -3.96
CA ASP A 344 -2.60 23.59 -4.63
C ASP A 344 -2.34 23.63 -6.15
N ALA A 345 -1.63 22.65 -6.71
CA ALA A 345 -1.32 22.62 -8.13
C ALA A 345 -2.46 21.95 -8.93
N ALA A 346 -2.89 22.61 -10.00
CA ALA A 346 -3.84 22.02 -10.94
C ALA A 346 -3.25 20.75 -11.59
N SER A 347 -4.04 19.69 -11.65
CA SER A 347 -3.61 18.43 -12.26
C SER A 347 -3.42 18.59 -13.77
N LYS A 348 -2.35 17.98 -14.30
CA LYS A 348 -2.10 17.89 -15.75
C LYS A 348 -2.76 16.66 -16.38
N ASN A 349 -3.20 15.71 -15.56
CA ASN A 349 -3.80 14.48 -16.01
C ASN A 349 -5.27 14.74 -16.42
N PRO A 350 -5.66 14.46 -17.68
CA PRO A 350 -7.02 14.72 -18.15
C PRO A 350 -8.12 13.98 -17.38
N TRP A 351 -7.85 12.80 -16.83
CA TRP A 351 -8.82 12.07 -16.02
C TRP A 351 -9.02 12.76 -14.66
N ALA A 352 -7.91 13.06 -13.96
CA ALA A 352 -7.97 13.78 -12.69
C ALA A 352 -8.64 15.16 -12.85
N GLN A 353 -8.39 15.88 -13.95
CA GLN A 353 -9.08 17.14 -14.26
C GLN A 353 -10.61 16.97 -14.34
N ALA A 354 -11.08 15.88 -14.95
CA ALA A 354 -12.50 15.58 -15.00
C ALA A 354 -13.06 15.25 -13.61
N PHE A 355 -12.32 14.52 -12.78
CA PHE A 355 -12.75 14.18 -11.42
C PHE A 355 -12.83 15.43 -10.52
N PHE A 356 -11.85 16.33 -10.61
CA PHE A 356 -11.92 17.64 -9.94
C PHE A 356 -13.09 18.49 -10.44
N TRP A 357 -13.37 18.47 -11.74
CA TRP A 357 -14.54 19.15 -12.29
C TRP A 357 -15.83 18.56 -11.74
N VAL A 358 -15.94 17.22 -11.66
CA VAL A 358 -17.10 16.52 -11.07
C VAL A 358 -17.32 16.97 -9.64
N LYS A 359 -16.28 16.98 -8.79
CA LYS A 359 -16.33 17.46 -7.40
C LYS A 359 -16.95 18.85 -7.28
N GLN A 360 -16.61 19.76 -8.18
CA GLN A 360 -17.03 21.16 -8.13
C GLN A 360 -18.39 21.43 -8.77
N ASN A 361 -18.81 20.64 -9.77
CA ASN A 361 -19.92 20.99 -10.67
C ASN A 361 -21.10 20.01 -10.62
N THR A 362 -21.06 18.98 -9.77
CA THR A 362 -22.16 18.02 -9.61
C THR A 362 -22.70 17.99 -8.19
N PRO A 363 -23.99 17.64 -7.99
CA PRO A 363 -24.57 17.49 -6.65
C PRO A 363 -23.80 16.45 -5.81
N THR A 364 -23.73 16.65 -4.50
CA THR A 364 -23.04 15.73 -3.58
C THR A 364 -23.62 14.31 -3.58
N ASP A 365 -24.93 14.20 -3.81
CA ASP A 365 -25.66 12.94 -3.93
C ASP A 365 -25.61 12.34 -5.34
N ALA A 366 -24.87 12.94 -6.28
CA ALA A 366 -24.70 12.38 -7.61
C ALA A 366 -24.06 10.99 -7.55
N PHE A 367 -24.63 10.06 -8.32
CA PHE A 367 -24.17 8.68 -8.42
C PHE A 367 -23.66 8.41 -9.82
N PHE A 368 -22.38 8.04 -9.91
CA PHE A 368 -21.67 7.91 -11.16
C PHE A 368 -21.54 6.46 -11.63
N ALA A 369 -21.47 6.28 -12.95
CA ALA A 369 -20.88 5.10 -13.56
C ALA A 369 -19.74 5.52 -14.49
N LEU A 370 -18.69 4.71 -14.51
CA LEU A 370 -17.51 4.91 -15.36
C LEU A 370 -16.93 3.54 -15.70
N ASP A 371 -15.92 3.48 -16.58
CA ASP A 371 -15.31 2.20 -16.94
C ASP A 371 -14.84 1.49 -15.65
N PRO A 372 -15.32 0.27 -15.35
CA PRO A 372 -14.92 -0.46 -14.15
C PRO A 372 -13.42 -0.80 -14.14
N LEU A 373 -12.73 -0.64 -15.27
CA LEU A 373 -11.29 -0.81 -15.42
C LEU A 373 -10.56 0.53 -15.64
N HIS A 374 -11.18 1.68 -15.33
CA HIS A 374 -10.61 3.01 -15.62
C HIS A 374 -9.17 3.19 -15.12
N MET A 375 -8.85 2.69 -13.93
CA MET A 375 -7.50 2.78 -13.36
C MET A 375 -6.43 2.04 -14.16
N ARG A 376 -6.80 1.07 -15.00
CA ARG A 376 -5.87 0.37 -15.90
C ARG A 376 -5.81 0.98 -17.30
N ILE A 377 -6.56 2.04 -17.56
CA ILE A 377 -6.54 2.70 -18.86
C ILE A 377 -5.22 3.46 -18.99
N ARG A 378 -4.56 3.25 -20.14
CA ARG A 378 -3.32 3.96 -20.46
C ARG A 378 -3.56 5.48 -20.41
N GLY A 379 -2.81 6.15 -19.54
CA GLY A 379 -2.86 7.59 -19.35
C GLY A 379 -3.89 8.09 -18.33
N GLU A 380 -4.55 7.19 -17.60
CA GLU A 380 -5.36 7.53 -16.42
C GLU A 380 -4.47 7.68 -15.17
N ASP A 381 -3.40 6.89 -15.05
CA ASP A 381 -2.40 6.92 -13.96
C ASP A 381 -2.93 6.53 -12.57
N THR A 382 -3.84 5.55 -12.54
CA THR A 382 -4.44 4.90 -11.36
C THR A 382 -5.04 5.87 -10.34
N GLN A 383 -5.69 6.94 -10.82
CA GLN A 383 -6.26 7.97 -9.96
C GLN A 383 -7.61 7.51 -9.39
N GLY A 384 -7.79 7.70 -8.09
CA GLY A 384 -9.03 7.37 -7.39
C GLY A 384 -10.18 8.31 -7.74
N PHE A 385 -11.23 7.79 -8.37
CA PHE A 385 -12.43 8.58 -8.64
C PHE A 385 -13.10 9.08 -7.36
N ARG A 386 -13.44 8.20 -6.39
CA ARG A 386 -14.09 8.63 -5.14
C ARG A 386 -13.20 9.61 -4.37
N ALA A 387 -11.90 9.34 -4.33
CA ALA A 387 -10.94 10.18 -3.60
C ALA A 387 -10.75 11.58 -4.20
N ILE A 388 -10.92 11.77 -5.52
CA ILE A 388 -10.81 13.10 -6.15
C ILE A 388 -12.17 13.76 -6.30
N ALA A 389 -13.16 13.01 -6.80
CA ALA A 389 -14.47 13.52 -7.16
C ALA A 389 -15.38 13.75 -5.95
N GLU A 390 -15.10 13.08 -4.82
CA GLU A 390 -15.98 13.08 -3.63
C GLU A 390 -17.43 12.70 -4.00
N ARG A 391 -17.61 11.77 -4.95
CA ARG A 391 -18.93 11.28 -5.40
C ARG A 391 -19.00 9.77 -5.29
N SER A 392 -20.23 9.28 -5.14
CA SER A 392 -20.49 7.84 -5.19
C SER A 392 -20.31 7.34 -6.62
N MET A 393 -19.85 6.10 -6.79
CA MET A 393 -19.77 5.44 -8.10
C MET A 393 -20.12 3.98 -7.99
N LEU A 394 -20.69 3.41 -9.06
CA LEU A 394 -20.79 1.95 -9.19
C LEU A 394 -19.42 1.31 -8.99
N ALA A 395 -19.44 0.10 -8.44
CA ALA A 395 -18.24 -0.61 -8.09
C ALA A 395 -17.30 -0.79 -9.30
N ASP A 396 -16.01 -0.57 -9.08
CA ASP A 396 -14.97 -0.85 -10.07
C ASP A 396 -14.40 -2.27 -9.89
N ALA A 397 -13.68 -2.76 -10.90
CA ALA A 397 -13.10 -4.09 -10.85
C ALA A 397 -11.68 -4.12 -10.24
N ILE A 398 -11.07 -2.97 -9.98
CA ILE A 398 -9.66 -2.82 -9.58
C ILE A 398 -9.50 -2.71 -8.06
N LYS A 399 -10.12 -1.71 -7.43
CA LYS A 399 -9.99 -1.38 -5.99
C LYS A 399 -11.12 -1.99 -5.18
N ASP A 400 -12.35 -1.98 -5.68
CA ASP A 400 -13.47 -2.57 -4.94
C ASP A 400 -13.39 -4.10 -4.88
N SER A 401 -12.78 -4.75 -5.87
CA SER A 401 -12.44 -6.18 -5.78
C SER A 401 -11.48 -6.48 -4.63
N GLY A 402 -10.65 -5.50 -4.23
CA GLY A 402 -9.80 -5.58 -3.05
C GLY A 402 -10.62 -5.59 -1.77
N ALA A 403 -11.66 -4.76 -1.70
CA ALA A 403 -12.64 -4.82 -0.61
C ALA A 403 -13.33 -6.17 -0.54
N VAL A 404 -13.80 -6.71 -1.68
CA VAL A 404 -14.39 -8.05 -1.74
C VAL A 404 -13.43 -9.12 -1.22
N SER A 405 -12.14 -9.06 -1.59
CA SER A 405 -11.14 -10.05 -1.17
C SER A 405 -10.99 -10.12 0.36
N MET A 406 -11.16 -8.98 1.05
CA MET A 406 -11.09 -8.88 2.52
C MET A 406 -12.45 -9.10 3.20
N PHE A 407 -13.54 -8.72 2.53
CA PHE A 407 -14.92 -8.75 3.03
C PHE A 407 -15.82 -9.54 2.08
N PRO A 408 -15.79 -10.89 2.13
CA PRO A 408 -16.53 -11.75 1.20
C PRO A 408 -18.04 -11.46 1.05
N PRO A 409 -18.78 -10.98 2.07
CA PRO A 409 -20.18 -10.63 1.91
C PRO A 409 -20.47 -9.55 0.84
N LEU A 410 -19.48 -8.77 0.42
CA LEU A 410 -19.62 -7.76 -0.64
C LEU A 410 -19.58 -8.37 -2.07
N ALA A 411 -19.24 -9.65 -2.20
CA ALA A 411 -18.93 -10.26 -3.49
C ALA A 411 -20.10 -10.19 -4.49
N GLU A 412 -21.30 -10.57 -4.07
CA GLU A 412 -22.46 -10.65 -4.98
C GLU A 412 -22.87 -9.27 -5.49
N GLU A 413 -22.87 -8.26 -4.61
CA GLU A 413 -23.20 -6.88 -5.00
C GLU A 413 -22.14 -6.30 -5.93
N TRP A 414 -20.86 -6.46 -5.60
CA TRP A 414 -19.75 -6.08 -6.46
C TRP A 414 -19.87 -6.72 -7.85
N TYR A 415 -20.08 -8.03 -7.90
CA TYR A 415 -20.15 -8.77 -9.14
C TYR A 415 -21.33 -8.31 -10.00
N ALA A 416 -22.50 -8.10 -9.39
CA ALA A 416 -23.65 -7.57 -10.11
C ALA A 416 -23.36 -6.18 -10.73
N GLN A 417 -22.76 -5.26 -9.97
CA GLN A 417 -22.43 -3.91 -10.46
C GLN A 417 -21.37 -3.94 -11.56
N VAL A 418 -20.32 -4.76 -11.43
CA VAL A 418 -19.27 -4.91 -12.44
C VAL A 418 -19.80 -5.57 -13.71
N GLN A 419 -20.62 -6.62 -13.59
CA GLN A 419 -21.24 -7.27 -14.75
C GLN A 419 -22.20 -6.34 -15.50
N ALA A 420 -22.96 -5.50 -14.79
CA ALA A 420 -23.84 -4.51 -15.41
C ALA A 420 -23.08 -3.48 -16.26
N GLN A 421 -21.80 -3.24 -15.93
CA GLN A 421 -20.87 -2.35 -16.63
C GLN A 421 -19.97 -3.09 -17.65
N SER A 422 -20.12 -4.41 -17.80
CA SER A 422 -19.31 -5.23 -18.70
C SER A 422 -19.49 -4.84 -20.16
N GLY A 423 -18.39 -4.69 -20.89
CA GLY A 423 -18.41 -4.20 -22.27
C GLY A 423 -18.52 -2.69 -22.41
N TRP A 424 -18.17 -1.93 -21.37
CA TRP A 424 -18.25 -0.46 -21.27
C TRP A 424 -17.92 0.31 -22.57
N LYS A 425 -16.83 -0.05 -23.26
CA LYS A 425 -16.39 0.61 -24.50
C LYS A 425 -17.40 0.56 -25.66
N ASN A 426 -18.32 -0.41 -25.63
CA ASN A 426 -19.34 -0.61 -26.66
C ASN A 426 -20.72 -0.11 -26.21
N PHE A 427 -20.81 0.56 -25.06
CA PHE A 427 -22.09 1.03 -24.52
C PHE A 427 -22.76 2.01 -25.46
N ARG A 428 -24.08 1.86 -25.57
CA ARG A 428 -24.97 2.79 -26.24
C ARG A 428 -25.82 3.51 -25.20
N LEU A 429 -26.57 4.51 -25.65
CA LEU A 429 -27.45 5.29 -24.77
C LEU A 429 -28.45 4.41 -24.00
N GLY A 430 -28.92 3.32 -24.61
CA GLY A 430 -29.79 2.34 -23.96
C GLY A 430 -29.14 1.62 -22.78
N ASP A 431 -27.85 1.28 -22.89
CA ASP A 431 -27.09 0.62 -21.82
C ASP A 431 -26.89 1.55 -20.62
N LEU A 432 -26.57 2.83 -20.88
CA LEU A 432 -26.43 3.82 -19.82
C LEU A 432 -27.77 4.11 -19.13
N ARG A 433 -28.87 4.16 -19.90
CA ARG A 433 -30.23 4.26 -19.33
C ARG A 433 -30.59 3.04 -18.49
N ARG A 434 -30.17 1.83 -18.88
CA ARG A 434 -30.34 0.63 -18.05
C ARG A 434 -29.64 0.77 -16.70
N LEU A 435 -28.40 1.27 -16.67
CA LEU A 435 -27.68 1.52 -15.41
C LEU A 435 -28.43 2.50 -14.51
N ARG A 436 -28.99 3.58 -15.09
CA ARG A 436 -29.85 4.50 -14.34
C ARG A 436 -31.08 3.79 -13.77
N THR A 437 -31.81 3.03 -14.58
CA THR A 437 -33.04 2.37 -14.12
C THR A 437 -32.76 1.33 -13.03
N GLN A 438 -31.65 0.61 -13.14
CA GLN A 438 -31.32 -0.49 -12.22
C GLN A 438 -30.67 -0.01 -10.92
N TYR A 439 -29.80 1.02 -10.97
CA TYR A 439 -28.98 1.43 -9.83
C TYR A 439 -29.18 2.90 -9.42
N GLY A 440 -29.94 3.69 -10.16
CA GLY A 440 -30.13 5.11 -9.87
C GLY A 440 -28.97 6.01 -10.30
N VAL A 441 -28.08 5.53 -11.18
CA VAL A 441 -26.97 6.32 -11.75
C VAL A 441 -27.51 7.59 -12.42
N SER A 442 -27.02 8.75 -12.03
CA SER A 442 -27.43 10.05 -12.55
C SER A 442 -26.38 10.68 -13.48
N TRP A 443 -25.12 10.26 -13.39
CA TRP A 443 -24.01 10.79 -14.17
C TRP A 443 -23.08 9.69 -14.67
N VAL A 444 -22.35 9.96 -15.75
CA VAL A 444 -21.35 9.04 -16.29
C VAL A 444 -20.07 9.76 -16.70
N VAL A 445 -18.93 9.09 -16.51
CA VAL A 445 -17.66 9.51 -17.10
C VAL A 445 -17.31 8.56 -18.25
N LEU A 446 -17.19 9.11 -19.46
CA LEU A 446 -16.97 8.36 -20.69
C LEU A 446 -15.66 8.77 -21.34
N GLN A 447 -14.92 7.82 -21.91
CA GLN A 447 -13.78 8.12 -22.78
C GLN A 447 -14.25 8.75 -24.09
N GLN A 448 -13.44 9.63 -24.69
CA GLN A 448 -13.68 10.10 -26.07
C GLN A 448 -13.78 8.91 -27.04
N PRO A 449 -14.71 8.95 -28.02
CA PRO A 449 -15.61 10.05 -28.37
C PRO A 449 -16.93 10.11 -27.56
N GLY A 450 -17.12 9.19 -26.60
CA GLY A 450 -18.33 9.08 -25.80
C GLY A 450 -19.51 8.42 -26.51
N VAL A 451 -20.70 8.58 -25.94
CA VAL A 451 -21.97 8.08 -26.49
C VAL A 451 -22.83 9.26 -26.93
N ALA A 452 -23.33 9.22 -28.16
CA ALA A 452 -24.15 10.29 -28.72
C ALA A 452 -25.51 10.42 -28.00
N GLY A 453 -26.06 11.64 -27.97
CA GLY A 453 -27.36 11.93 -27.38
C GLY A 453 -27.36 12.15 -25.86
N LEU A 454 -26.18 12.32 -25.27
CA LEU A 454 -26.00 12.72 -23.87
C LEU A 454 -25.68 14.21 -23.76
N ASP A 455 -26.12 14.83 -22.66
CA ASP A 455 -25.69 16.16 -22.26
C ASP A 455 -24.38 16.07 -21.48
N CYS A 456 -23.28 16.51 -22.09
CA CYS A 456 -21.93 16.40 -21.54
C CYS A 456 -21.35 17.80 -21.25
N PRO A 457 -21.68 18.40 -20.08
CA PRO A 457 -21.21 19.73 -19.71
C PRO A 457 -19.68 19.84 -19.56
N TYR A 458 -18.99 18.71 -19.36
CA TYR A 458 -17.53 18.67 -19.37
C TYR A 458 -16.99 17.80 -20.51
N LYS A 459 -15.98 18.33 -21.19
CA LYS A 459 -15.24 17.64 -22.25
C LYS A 459 -13.78 18.06 -22.22
N ASN A 460 -12.87 17.09 -22.27
CA ASN A 460 -11.46 17.33 -22.55
C ASN A 460 -10.93 16.32 -23.59
N ALA A 461 -9.61 16.29 -23.78
CA ALA A 461 -8.96 15.43 -24.77
C ALA A 461 -9.15 13.92 -24.51
N ALA A 462 -9.42 13.49 -23.27
CA ALA A 462 -9.50 12.07 -22.90
C ALA A 462 -10.93 11.63 -22.56
N VAL A 463 -11.69 12.45 -21.84
CA VAL A 463 -12.97 12.06 -21.24
C VAL A 463 -14.05 13.14 -21.33
N LEU A 464 -15.27 12.71 -21.06
CA LEU A 464 -16.51 13.47 -20.99
C LEU A 464 -17.17 13.17 -19.65
N ALA A 465 -17.72 14.17 -18.97
CA ALA A 465 -18.66 13.95 -17.86
C ALA A 465 -20.05 14.33 -18.33
N CYS A 466 -20.97 13.37 -18.32
CA CYS A 466 -22.29 13.51 -18.93
C CYS A 466 -23.40 13.21 -17.94
N ARG A 467 -24.48 13.97 -18.04
CA ARG A 467 -25.70 13.74 -17.28
C ARG A 467 -26.54 12.67 -17.98
N LEU A 468 -27.01 11.70 -17.20
CA LEU A 468 -28.10 10.85 -17.64
C LEU A 468 -29.40 11.57 -17.29
N ASN A 469 -30.27 11.79 -18.28
CA ASN A 469 -31.59 12.42 -18.12
C ASN A 469 -32.72 11.40 -18.09
#